data_AF-A0A3N0F397-F1
#
_entry.id   AF-A0A3N0F397-F1
#
_cell.length_a   1.000
_cell.length_b   1.000
_cell.length_c   1.000
_cell.angle_alpha   90.00
_cell.angle_beta   90.00
_cell.angle_gamma   90.00
#
_symmetry.space_group_name_H-M   'P 1'
#
loop_
_entity.id
_entity.type
_entity.pdbx_description
1 polymer ?
#
loop_
_entity_poly.entity_id
_entity_poly.type
_entity_poly.pdbx_seq_one_letter_code
_entity_poly.pdbx_strand_id
1 'polypeptide(L)'
;VSVIPFNGTGEGEDCGEISFTTETVGEVPVCTGIISPVNNQENVPLNTDITWEAVPDAEGYYISIGTSPGESDVLDQYQQSGTTYSPEADFEANTTYYIRITPYNSYGTAEDCPEFDFTIRIPETAPECTDITGPADGSTGVLLTAEITWEPVSDAEGYYLSVGTSPGGTELVNREEVTGTSYT
;
A
#
# COMPACT_ATOMS: atom_id res chain seq x y z
N VAL A 1 41.65 -22.26 -25.84
CA VAL A 1 42.78 -22.59 -24.95
C VAL A 1 43.68 -23.58 -25.65
N SER A 2 44.97 -23.26 -25.73
CA SER A 2 46.03 -24.13 -26.23
C SER A 2 47.19 -24.08 -25.24
N VAL A 3 47.86 -25.21 -25.04
CA VAL A 3 49.02 -25.31 -24.16
C VAL A 3 50.19 -25.82 -25.00
N ILE A 4 51.19 -24.98 -25.18
CA ILE A 4 52.36 -25.27 -26.00
C ILE A 4 53.57 -25.46 -25.07
N PRO A 5 54.14 -26.67 -24.97
CA PRO A 5 55.36 -26.90 -24.20
C PRO A 5 56.59 -26.37 -24.95
N PHE A 6 57.59 -25.85 -24.23
CA PHE A 6 58.85 -25.38 -24.82
C PHE A 6 60.09 -25.82 -24.01
N ASN A 7 61.25 -25.84 -24.66
CA ASN A 7 62.56 -26.00 -24.02
C ASN A 7 63.66 -25.22 -24.78
N GLY A 8 64.93 -25.39 -24.38
CA GLY A 8 66.07 -24.68 -24.97
C GLY A 8 66.38 -24.98 -26.44
N THR A 9 65.61 -25.85 -27.10
CA THR A 9 65.75 -26.20 -28.52
C THR A 9 64.54 -25.77 -29.37
N GLY A 10 63.41 -25.38 -28.76
CA GLY A 10 62.22 -24.91 -29.47
C GLY A 10 60.89 -25.13 -28.73
N GLU A 11 59.79 -24.82 -29.42
CA GLU A 11 58.40 -24.97 -28.96
C GLU A 11 57.70 -26.12 -29.70
N GLY A 12 56.65 -26.70 -29.10
CA GLY A 12 55.86 -27.75 -29.72
C GLY A 12 54.96 -27.25 -30.85
N GLU A 13 55.14 -27.79 -32.06
CA GLU A 13 54.28 -27.49 -33.21
C GLU A 13 53.00 -28.37 -33.21
N ASP A 14 51.93 -27.91 -33.87
CA ASP A 14 50.63 -28.59 -33.99
C ASP A 14 49.95 -28.96 -32.66
N CYS A 15 50.14 -28.15 -31.60
CA CYS A 15 49.44 -28.35 -30.34
C CYS A 15 47.92 -28.15 -30.50
N GLY A 16 47.14 -29.13 -30.05
CA GLY A 16 45.69 -29.10 -30.15
C GLY A 16 45.07 -27.96 -29.35
N GLU A 17 43.98 -27.42 -29.87
CA GLU A 17 43.21 -26.38 -29.20
C GLU A 17 41.86 -26.92 -28.73
N ILE A 18 41.37 -26.35 -27.63
CA ILE A 18 39.98 -26.49 -27.23
C ILE A 18 39.32 -25.12 -27.12
N SER A 19 38.02 -25.06 -27.39
CA SER A 19 37.19 -23.91 -27.08
C SER A 19 36.17 -24.28 -26.01
N PHE A 20 35.83 -23.34 -25.15
CA PHE A 20 34.68 -23.43 -24.25
C PHE A 20 33.95 -22.10 -24.22
N THR A 21 32.67 -22.13 -23.87
CA THR A 21 31.88 -20.96 -23.51
C THR A 21 31.63 -21.02 -22.01
N THR A 22 31.74 -19.88 -21.32
CA THR A 22 31.34 -19.77 -19.92
C THR A 22 29.82 -19.67 -19.81
N GLU A 23 29.28 -19.93 -18.62
CA GLU A 23 27.87 -19.68 -18.33
C GLU A 23 27.55 -18.18 -18.42
N THR A 24 26.32 -17.86 -18.81
CA THR A 24 25.80 -16.49 -18.74
C THR A 24 25.58 -16.12 -17.28
N VAL A 25 26.19 -15.03 -16.82
CA VAL A 25 25.92 -14.50 -15.48
C VAL A 25 24.46 -14.07 -15.44
N GLY A 26 23.71 -14.55 -14.45
CA GLY A 26 22.33 -14.08 -14.26
C GLY A 26 22.30 -12.64 -13.78
N GLU A 27 21.35 -11.87 -14.31
CA GLU A 27 21.18 -10.46 -13.99
C GLU A 27 19.98 -10.28 -13.05
N VAL A 28 20.03 -9.22 -12.25
CA VAL A 28 18.87 -8.78 -11.48
C VAL A 28 17.79 -8.27 -12.43
N PRO A 29 16.50 -8.30 -12.03
CA PRO A 29 15.44 -7.80 -12.90
C PRO A 29 15.58 -6.30 -13.17
N VAL A 30 14.97 -5.84 -14.27
CA VAL A 30 14.75 -4.40 -14.49
C VAL A 30 13.55 -3.91 -13.67
N CYS A 31 13.52 -2.62 -13.37
CA CYS A 31 12.38 -2.01 -12.69
C CYS A 31 11.09 -2.11 -13.50
N THR A 32 9.97 -2.19 -12.79
CA THR A 32 8.64 -2.29 -13.40
C THR A 32 8.05 -0.92 -13.73
N GLY A 33 7.10 -0.88 -14.67
CA GLY A 33 6.22 0.27 -14.89
C GLY A 33 4.94 0.17 -14.06
N ILE A 34 4.44 1.30 -13.56
CA ILE A 34 3.14 1.40 -12.86
C ILE A 34 1.98 1.43 -13.88
N ILE A 35 0.88 0.72 -13.57
CA ILE A 35 -0.34 0.70 -14.40
C ILE A 35 -1.46 1.52 -13.74
N SER A 36 -1.71 1.31 -12.46
CA SER A 36 -2.75 2.02 -11.72
C SER A 36 -2.43 2.01 -10.22
N PRO A 37 -2.59 3.14 -9.50
CA PRO A 37 -2.71 4.49 -10.04
C PRO A 37 -1.54 4.86 -10.95
N VAL A 38 -1.77 5.69 -11.97
CA VAL A 38 -0.65 6.21 -12.79
C VAL A 38 0.11 7.29 -12.02
N ASN A 39 1.37 7.54 -12.39
CA ASN A 39 2.20 8.54 -11.72
C ASN A 39 1.57 9.95 -11.77
N ASN A 40 1.54 10.65 -10.63
CA ASN A 40 0.88 11.93 -10.38
C ASN A 40 -0.66 11.88 -10.55
N GLN A 41 -1.28 10.71 -10.41
CA GLN A 41 -2.74 10.61 -10.52
C GLN A 41 -3.42 11.26 -9.30
N GLU A 42 -4.36 12.16 -9.57
CA GLU A 42 -5.18 12.80 -8.55
C GLU A 42 -6.56 12.11 -8.44
N ASN A 43 -7.25 12.40 -7.33
CA ASN A 43 -8.61 11.93 -7.05
C ASN A 43 -8.76 10.39 -7.06
N VAL A 44 -7.75 9.70 -6.56
CA VAL A 44 -7.76 8.23 -6.45
C VAL A 44 -8.72 7.79 -5.34
N PRO A 45 -9.58 6.77 -5.56
CA PRO A 45 -10.43 6.20 -4.51
C PRO A 45 -9.61 5.64 -3.33
N LEU A 46 -10.14 5.75 -2.10
CA LEU A 46 -9.47 5.33 -0.87
C LEU A 46 -9.11 3.83 -0.85
N ASN A 47 -9.94 3.00 -1.50
CA ASN A 47 -9.79 1.54 -1.57
C ASN A 47 -9.10 1.06 -2.87
N THR A 48 -8.24 1.88 -3.46
CA THR A 48 -7.63 1.57 -4.76
C THR A 48 -6.57 0.49 -4.66
N ASP A 49 -6.65 -0.48 -5.57
CA ASP A 49 -5.57 -1.44 -5.83
C ASP A 49 -4.40 -0.78 -6.58
N ILE A 50 -3.18 -1.19 -6.21
CA ILE A 50 -1.95 -0.82 -6.90
C ILE A 50 -1.57 -1.95 -7.86
N THR A 51 -1.32 -1.63 -9.13
CA THR A 51 -1.01 -2.59 -10.19
C THR A 51 0.14 -2.11 -11.06
N TRP A 52 0.95 -3.05 -11.53
CA TRP A 52 2.17 -2.78 -12.31
C TRP A 52 2.38 -3.84 -13.39
N GLU A 53 3.33 -3.58 -14.30
CA GLU A 53 3.68 -4.49 -15.38
C GLU A 53 4.43 -5.75 -14.88
N ALA A 54 4.17 -6.89 -15.48
CA ALA A 54 4.93 -8.11 -15.20
C ALA A 54 6.37 -7.96 -15.74
N VAL A 55 7.37 -8.33 -14.93
CA VAL A 55 8.79 -8.32 -15.32
C VAL A 55 9.19 -9.78 -15.58
N PRO A 56 9.58 -10.15 -16.82
CA PRO A 56 9.76 -11.56 -17.22
C PRO A 56 10.69 -12.40 -16.34
N ASP A 57 11.73 -11.78 -15.79
CA ASP A 57 12.75 -12.46 -14.98
C ASP A 57 12.59 -12.20 -13.47
N ALA A 58 11.46 -11.64 -13.04
CA ALA A 58 11.14 -11.43 -11.63
C ALA A 58 10.42 -12.65 -11.03
N GLU A 59 10.90 -13.09 -9.88
CA GLU A 59 10.24 -14.11 -9.04
C GLU A 59 9.21 -13.46 -8.08
N GLY A 60 9.34 -12.16 -7.84
CA GLY A 60 8.41 -11.37 -7.03
C GLY A 60 8.79 -9.90 -6.99
N TYR A 61 8.11 -9.15 -6.14
CA TYR A 61 8.24 -7.71 -5.99
C TYR A 61 8.25 -7.32 -4.51
N TYR A 62 9.12 -6.38 -4.16
CA TYR A 62 9.04 -5.63 -2.91
C TYR A 62 8.27 -4.34 -3.14
N ILE A 63 7.32 -4.05 -2.28
CA ILE A 63 6.50 -2.84 -2.34
C ILE A 63 6.80 -2.01 -1.09
N SER A 64 7.22 -0.77 -1.31
CA SER A 64 7.33 0.24 -0.26
C SER A 64 6.40 1.40 -0.57
N ILE A 65 5.67 1.87 0.44
CA ILE A 65 4.70 2.95 0.35
C ILE A 65 4.98 3.92 1.51
N GLY A 66 5.07 5.21 1.21
CA GLY A 66 5.19 6.26 2.20
C GLY A 66 4.31 7.48 1.92
N THR A 67 4.18 8.35 2.91
CA THR A 67 3.45 9.62 2.81
C THR A 67 4.35 10.80 2.43
N SER A 68 5.66 10.57 2.33
CA SER A 68 6.67 11.53 1.89
C SER A 68 7.67 10.89 0.90
N PRO A 69 8.30 11.68 0.00
CA PRO A 69 9.24 11.14 -0.98
C PRO A 69 10.39 10.38 -0.31
N GLY A 70 10.63 9.15 -0.75
CA GLY A 70 11.68 8.28 -0.24
C GLY A 70 11.43 7.67 1.15
N GLU A 71 10.28 7.93 1.77
CA GLU A 71 9.87 7.26 3.02
C GLU A 71 9.04 6.01 2.74
N SER A 72 8.88 5.18 3.76
CA SER A 72 8.16 3.90 3.71
C SER A 72 7.37 3.67 5.01
N ASP A 73 6.78 4.73 5.55
CA ASP A 73 6.06 4.77 6.82
C ASP A 73 4.73 4.00 6.80
N VAL A 74 4.16 3.75 5.61
CA VAL A 74 2.88 3.05 5.43
C VAL A 74 3.10 1.56 5.22
N LEU A 75 4.06 1.21 4.36
CA LEU A 75 4.41 -0.16 4.04
C LEU A 75 5.89 -0.20 3.65
N ASP A 76 6.65 -1.15 4.19
CA ASP A 76 8.08 -1.26 3.88
C ASP A 76 8.46 -2.68 3.44
N GLN A 77 8.97 -2.80 2.21
CA GLN A 77 9.44 -4.04 1.60
C GLN A 77 8.46 -5.21 1.71
N TYR A 78 7.16 -4.95 1.49
CA TYR A 78 6.16 -6.00 1.45
C TYR A 78 6.37 -6.90 0.23
N GLN A 79 6.45 -8.21 0.44
CA GLN A 79 6.66 -9.17 -0.64
C GLN A 79 5.35 -9.52 -1.33
N GLN A 80 5.32 -9.35 -2.65
CA GLN A 80 4.21 -9.73 -3.50
C GLN A 80 4.70 -10.61 -4.66
N SER A 81 3.97 -11.69 -4.94
CA SER A 81 4.26 -12.61 -6.06
C SER A 81 3.50 -12.27 -7.33
N GLY A 82 2.34 -11.61 -7.20
CA GLY A 82 1.57 -11.10 -8.33
C GLY A 82 1.97 -9.68 -8.76
N THR A 83 1.20 -9.11 -9.68
CA THR A 83 1.37 -7.74 -10.19
C THR A 83 0.29 -6.80 -9.65
N THR A 84 -0.26 -7.13 -8.48
CA THR A 84 -1.35 -6.39 -7.84
C THR A 84 -1.14 -6.42 -6.34
N TYR A 85 -1.34 -5.27 -5.69
CA TYR A 85 -1.40 -5.13 -4.25
C TYR A 85 -2.71 -4.46 -3.87
N SER A 86 -3.47 -5.15 -3.04
CA SER A 86 -4.72 -4.66 -2.45
C SER A 86 -4.45 -4.31 -0.99
N PRO A 87 -4.54 -3.03 -0.60
CA PRO A 87 -4.39 -2.62 0.80
C PRO A 87 -5.39 -3.34 1.72
N GLU A 88 -4.97 -3.72 2.93
CA GLU A 88 -5.87 -4.31 3.93
C GLU A 88 -6.84 -3.26 4.54
N ALA A 89 -6.43 -2.00 4.52
CA ALA A 89 -7.21 -0.86 4.98
C ALA A 89 -7.20 0.24 3.90
N ASP A 90 -8.26 1.04 3.89
CA ASP A 90 -8.38 2.20 3.02
C ASP A 90 -7.25 3.20 3.28
N PHE A 91 -6.77 3.84 2.21
CA PHE A 91 -5.84 4.96 2.31
C PHE A 91 -6.51 6.18 2.94
N GLU A 92 -5.70 7.04 3.57
CA GLU A 92 -6.17 8.29 4.16
C GLU A 92 -6.58 9.28 3.06
N ALA A 93 -7.74 9.91 3.24
CA ALA A 93 -8.23 10.95 2.36
C ALA A 93 -7.29 12.17 2.34
N ASN A 94 -7.20 12.84 1.19
CA ASN A 94 -6.37 14.04 1.01
C ASN A 94 -4.87 13.83 1.27
N THR A 95 -4.38 12.60 1.09
CA THR A 95 -2.98 12.24 1.28
C THR A 95 -2.36 11.82 -0.06
N THR A 96 -1.16 12.33 -0.34
CA THR A 96 -0.32 11.88 -1.45
C THR A 96 0.56 10.75 -0.96
N TYR A 97 0.53 9.63 -1.66
CA TYR A 97 1.35 8.45 -1.36
C TYR A 97 2.43 8.28 -2.42
N TYR A 98 3.61 7.88 -1.96
CA TYR A 98 4.79 7.61 -2.76
C TYR A 98 5.07 6.12 -2.72
N ILE A 99 5.17 5.49 -3.89
CA ILE A 99 5.31 4.05 -4.04
C ILE A 99 6.59 3.72 -4.79
N ARG A 100 7.30 2.71 -4.29
CA ARG A 100 8.36 2.02 -5.01
C ARG A 100 8.03 0.54 -5.14
N ILE A 101 8.15 0.04 -6.35
CA ILE A 101 8.00 -1.39 -6.65
C ILE A 101 9.33 -1.89 -7.18
N THR A 102 9.97 -2.77 -6.42
CA THR A 102 11.30 -3.31 -6.70
C THR A 102 11.19 -4.80 -7.01
N PRO A 103 11.24 -5.20 -8.29
CA PRO A 103 11.24 -6.62 -8.66
C PRO A 103 12.52 -7.31 -8.18
N TYR A 104 12.43 -8.61 -7.86
CA TYR A 104 13.57 -9.41 -7.43
C TYR A 104 13.53 -10.82 -8.03
N ASN A 105 14.70 -11.47 -8.08
CA ASN A 105 14.88 -12.87 -8.42
C ASN A 105 16.04 -13.48 -7.62
N SER A 106 16.41 -14.72 -7.94
CA SER A 106 17.52 -15.42 -7.26
C SER A 106 18.88 -14.75 -7.39
N TYR A 107 19.07 -13.85 -8.37
CA TYR A 107 20.31 -13.10 -8.57
C TYR A 107 20.35 -11.78 -7.79
N GLY A 108 19.20 -11.28 -7.33
CA GLY A 108 19.09 -10.10 -6.48
C GLY A 108 17.86 -9.24 -6.79
N THR A 109 17.89 -8.02 -6.28
CA THR A 109 16.83 -7.01 -6.45
C THR A 109 17.21 -6.02 -7.54
N ALA A 110 16.22 -5.53 -8.29
CA ALA A 110 16.40 -4.39 -9.17
C ALA A 110 16.94 -3.18 -8.37
N GLU A 111 17.84 -2.42 -8.99
CA GLU A 111 18.45 -1.23 -8.38
C GLU A 111 17.85 0.05 -8.99
N ASP A 112 17.90 1.15 -8.22
CA ASP A 112 17.50 2.50 -8.66
C ASP A 112 16.08 2.59 -9.28
N CYS A 113 15.14 1.77 -8.78
CA CYS A 113 13.77 1.84 -9.25
C CYS A 113 13.11 3.17 -8.89
N PRO A 114 12.43 3.81 -9.86
CA PRO A 114 11.79 5.10 -9.64
C PRO A 114 10.65 4.97 -8.64
N GLU A 115 10.41 6.07 -7.96
CA GLU A 115 9.23 6.27 -7.14
C GLU A 115 8.13 6.88 -8.00
N PHE A 116 6.89 6.52 -7.71
CA PHE A 116 5.70 7.08 -8.33
C PHE A 116 4.76 7.57 -7.24
N ASP A 117 4.01 8.63 -7.53
CA ASP A 117 3.07 9.19 -6.57
C ASP A 117 1.64 9.23 -7.11
N PHE A 118 0.69 9.29 -6.20
CA PHE A 118 -0.72 9.54 -6.47
C PHE A 118 -1.39 10.14 -5.23
N THR A 119 -2.46 10.89 -5.45
CA THR A 119 -3.19 11.60 -4.39
C THR A 119 -4.59 11.02 -4.25
N ILE A 120 -4.92 10.62 -3.02
CA ILE A 120 -6.25 10.14 -2.67
C ILE A 120 -7.25 11.31 -2.68
N ARG A 121 -8.43 11.06 -3.26
CA ARG A 121 -9.50 12.05 -3.31
C ARG A 121 -9.89 12.54 -1.92
N ILE A 122 -10.34 13.79 -1.87
CA ILE A 122 -11.16 14.26 -0.76
C ILE A 122 -12.59 13.75 -1.02
N PRO A 123 -13.29 13.13 -0.04
CA PRO A 123 -14.72 12.86 -0.17
C PRO A 123 -15.44 14.17 -0.51
N GLU A 124 -16.11 14.21 -1.67
CA GLU A 124 -16.70 15.45 -2.20
C GLU A 124 -17.89 15.95 -1.36
N THR A 125 -18.46 15.08 -0.52
CA THR A 125 -19.59 15.39 0.35
C THR A 125 -19.31 14.93 1.76
N ALA A 126 -19.71 15.74 2.74
CA ALA A 126 -19.77 15.29 4.12
C ALA A 126 -20.81 14.17 4.26
N PRO A 127 -20.62 13.22 5.18
CA PRO A 127 -21.63 12.20 5.47
C PRO A 127 -22.96 12.84 5.85
N GLU A 128 -24.06 12.23 5.39
CA GLU A 128 -25.40 12.65 5.77
C GLU A 128 -25.64 12.45 7.28
N CYS A 129 -26.57 13.22 7.86
CA CYS A 129 -26.96 13.01 9.25
C CYS A 129 -27.58 11.62 9.43
N THR A 130 -27.27 10.97 10.56
CA THR A 130 -27.97 9.75 11.01
C THR A 130 -29.17 10.08 11.88
N ASP A 131 -30.14 9.17 11.90
CA ASP A 131 -31.23 9.18 12.87
C ASP A 131 -30.88 8.34 14.12
N ILE A 132 -31.28 8.83 15.30
CA ILE A 132 -31.19 8.08 16.56
C ILE A 132 -32.33 7.05 16.58
N THR A 133 -31.99 5.78 16.70
CA THR A 133 -32.94 4.66 16.77
C THR A 133 -33.37 4.33 18.19
N GLY A 134 -32.62 4.79 19.19
CA GLY A 134 -32.97 4.58 20.59
C GLY A 134 -32.11 5.37 21.57
N PRO A 135 -32.66 5.80 22.73
CA PRO A 135 -34.08 5.82 23.08
C PRO A 135 -34.89 6.75 22.16
N ALA A 136 -36.17 6.45 21.94
CA ALA A 136 -37.03 7.28 21.09
C ALA A 136 -37.24 8.68 21.70
N ASP A 137 -37.32 9.71 20.86
CA ASP A 137 -37.55 11.08 21.30
C ASP A 137 -38.81 11.21 22.18
N GLY A 138 -38.69 11.95 23.28
CA GLY A 138 -39.75 12.11 24.28
C GLY A 138 -40.00 10.90 25.21
N SER A 139 -39.20 9.84 25.13
CA SER A 139 -39.33 8.70 26.06
C SER A 139 -39.13 9.13 27.51
N THR A 140 -39.97 8.62 28.41
CA THR A 140 -39.87 8.86 29.86
C THR A 140 -39.56 7.55 30.58
N GLY A 141 -38.90 7.62 31.74
CA GLY A 141 -38.55 6.42 32.52
C GLY A 141 -37.50 5.52 31.87
N VAL A 142 -36.70 6.06 30.96
CA VAL A 142 -35.55 5.36 30.35
C VAL A 142 -34.53 5.02 31.45
N LEU A 143 -34.02 3.78 31.45
CA LEU A 143 -33.02 3.33 32.42
C LEU A 143 -31.73 4.13 32.26
N LEU A 144 -31.01 4.36 33.37
CA LEU A 144 -29.69 5.01 33.34
C LEU A 144 -28.62 4.17 32.62
N THR A 145 -28.90 2.89 32.37
CA THR A 145 -28.05 1.96 31.62
C THR A 145 -28.61 1.70 30.22
N ALA A 146 -29.53 2.54 29.74
CA ALA A 146 -30.06 2.39 28.40
C ALA A 146 -28.97 2.70 27.38
N GLU A 147 -28.86 1.85 26.38
CA GLU A 147 -27.97 2.06 25.25
C GLU A 147 -28.59 3.09 24.29
N ILE A 148 -27.79 4.07 23.89
CA ILE A 148 -28.10 4.99 22.79
C ILE A 148 -27.69 4.30 21.49
N THR A 149 -28.56 4.28 20.49
CA THR A 149 -28.32 3.63 19.18
C THR A 149 -28.73 4.54 18.03
N TRP A 150 -28.08 4.40 16.88
CA TRP A 150 -28.36 5.15 15.66
C TRP A 150 -28.16 4.29 14.39
N GLU A 151 -28.64 4.77 13.24
CA GLU A 151 -28.43 4.09 11.95
C GLU A 151 -26.97 4.24 11.44
N PRO A 152 -26.39 3.24 10.77
CA PRO A 152 -25.07 3.39 10.17
C PRO A 152 -25.11 4.29 8.92
N VAL A 153 -24.14 5.20 8.82
CA VAL A 153 -23.88 6.04 7.63
C VAL A 153 -22.69 5.45 6.87
N SER A 154 -22.89 5.13 5.60
CA SER A 154 -21.95 4.30 4.81
C SER A 154 -20.59 4.94 4.53
N ASP A 155 -20.51 6.26 4.54
CA ASP A 155 -19.30 7.06 4.32
C ASP A 155 -18.80 7.75 5.61
N ALA A 156 -19.37 7.41 6.77
CA ALA A 156 -18.89 7.87 8.06
C ALA A 156 -17.80 6.94 8.61
N GLU A 157 -16.62 7.49 8.90
CA GLU A 157 -15.52 6.80 9.59
C GLU A 157 -15.79 6.66 11.10
N GLY A 158 -16.67 7.49 11.64
CA GLY A 158 -17.08 7.50 13.04
C GLY A 158 -18.13 8.57 13.31
N TYR A 159 -18.53 8.70 14.57
CA TYR A 159 -19.53 9.66 15.03
C TYR A 159 -19.00 10.42 16.24
N TYR A 160 -19.38 11.69 16.36
CA TYR A 160 -19.20 12.45 17.58
C TYR A 160 -20.49 12.44 18.40
N LEU A 161 -20.46 11.78 19.55
CA LEU A 161 -21.58 11.75 20.49
C LEU A 161 -21.50 12.94 21.45
N SER A 162 -22.64 13.61 21.65
CA SER A 162 -22.82 14.62 22.69
C SER A 162 -24.12 14.34 23.43
N VAL A 163 -24.06 14.34 24.75
CA VAL A 163 -25.20 14.06 25.62
C VAL A 163 -25.26 15.14 26.70
N GLY A 164 -26.43 15.74 26.87
CA GLY A 164 -26.67 16.78 27.86
C GLY A 164 -28.06 16.70 28.45
N THR A 165 -28.30 17.53 29.46
CA THR A 165 -29.58 17.58 30.17
C THR A 165 -30.51 18.69 29.65
N SER A 166 -30.06 19.42 28.63
CA SER A 166 -30.79 20.51 27.98
C SER A 166 -30.54 20.48 26.47
N PRO A 167 -31.41 21.11 25.63
CA PRO A 167 -31.20 21.17 24.19
C PRO A 167 -29.83 21.76 23.82
N GLY A 168 -29.01 20.99 23.10
CA GLY A 168 -27.64 21.36 22.73
C GLY A 168 -26.61 21.25 23.86
N GLY A 169 -27.02 20.80 25.05
CA GLY A 169 -26.11 20.55 26.17
C GLY A 169 -25.19 19.37 25.93
N THR A 170 -24.03 19.39 26.56
CA THR A 170 -22.98 18.37 26.41
C THR A 170 -22.37 18.01 27.77
N GLU A 171 -23.12 18.20 28.85
CA GLU A 171 -22.59 18.09 30.23
C GLU A 171 -22.26 16.65 30.64
N LEU A 172 -22.81 15.65 29.94
CA LEU A 172 -22.61 14.23 30.22
C LEU A 172 -21.57 13.62 29.27
N VAL A 173 -21.70 13.91 27.98
CA VAL A 173 -20.75 13.52 26.93
C VAL A 173 -20.58 14.72 25.99
N ASN A 174 -19.36 15.00 25.57
CA ASN A 174 -19.07 16.14 24.72
C ASN A 174 -18.13 15.77 23.58
N ARG A 175 -18.70 15.63 22.38
CA ARG A 175 -17.98 15.27 21.15
C ARG A 175 -17.04 14.07 21.36
N GLU A 176 -17.56 13.05 22.02
CA GLU A 176 -16.82 11.80 22.18
C GLU A 176 -16.85 11.03 20.87
N GLU A 177 -15.68 10.59 20.42
CA GLU A 177 -15.55 9.84 19.18
C GLU A 177 -15.92 8.37 19.41
N VAL A 178 -16.83 7.86 18.58
CA VAL A 178 -17.32 6.49 18.62
C VAL A 178 -17.38 5.93 17.21
N THR A 179 -16.88 4.70 17.03
CA THR A 179 -16.82 4.03 15.71
C THR A 179 -17.94 3.02 15.50
N GLY A 180 -18.72 2.72 16.55
CA GLY A 180 -19.91 1.87 16.48
C GLY A 180 -21.18 2.67 16.21
N THR A 181 -22.32 1.97 16.21
CA THR A 181 -23.65 2.57 16.11
C THR A 181 -24.40 2.57 17.45
N SER A 182 -23.66 2.45 18.55
CA SER A 182 -24.22 2.47 19.90
C SER A 182 -23.27 3.00 20.97
N TYR A 183 -23.85 3.41 22.10
CA TYR A 183 -23.12 3.94 23.27
C TYR A 183 -23.89 3.63 24.57
N THR A 184 -23.20 3.17 25.62
CA THR A 184 -23.77 2.81 26.94
C THR A 184 -23.21 3.63 28.08
#